data_AF-A0A354Z2T7-F1
#
_entry.id   AF-A0A354Z2T7-F1
#
_cell.length_a   1.000
_cell.length_b   1.000
_cell.length_c   1.000
_cell.angle_alpha   90.00
_cell.angle_beta   90.00
_cell.angle_gamma   90.00
#
_symmetry.space_group_name_H-M   'P 1'
#
loop_
_entity.id
_entity.type
_entity.pdbx_description
1 polymer ?
#
loop_
_entity_poly.entity_id
_entity_poly.type
_entity_poly.pdbx_seq_one_letter_code
_entity_poly.pdbx_strand_id
1 'polypeptide(L)'
;MSYSSLSRRPGGRLAVAAGLLAAGLTSPVLAADTPSPWRIDARYRFEHVDDDGFARTANAHTLRLRLGYLFAPTFAPGWSVYLEGEHVEAIGDGFNSTANGRLDRPVVDDPEDSELNQAWLGYRNDRFEARLGRQPVTLGNH
;
A
#
# COMPACT_ATOMS: atom_id res chain seq x y z
N MET A 1 2.93 -34.68 -46.33
CA MET A 1 2.87 -34.83 -44.87
C MET A 1 4.27 -34.65 -44.30
N SER A 2 4.55 -33.52 -43.65
CA SER A 2 5.24 -33.47 -42.36
C SER A 2 5.43 -32.02 -41.93
N TYR A 3 5.17 -31.80 -40.65
CA TYR A 3 4.96 -30.52 -39.98
C TYR A 3 6.16 -29.57 -40.05
N SER A 4 5.85 -28.30 -40.32
CA SER A 4 6.75 -27.16 -40.13
C SER A 4 7.18 -27.08 -38.67
N SER A 5 8.48 -27.02 -38.43
CA SER A 5 9.07 -26.87 -37.09
C SER A 5 8.61 -25.57 -36.45
N LEU A 6 7.97 -25.65 -35.28
CA LEU A 6 7.74 -24.51 -34.40
C LEU A 6 9.11 -24.00 -33.94
N SER A 7 9.58 -22.94 -34.62
CA SER A 7 10.67 -22.10 -34.17
C SER A 7 10.34 -21.57 -32.78
N ARG A 8 11.09 -22.04 -31.78
CA ARG A 8 11.11 -21.42 -30.44
C ARG A 8 11.57 -19.98 -30.64
N ARG A 9 10.65 -19.02 -30.48
CA ARG A 9 11.00 -17.61 -30.41
C ARG A 9 12.02 -17.43 -29.28
N PRO A 10 13.16 -16.77 -29.54
CA PRO A 10 14.17 -16.52 -28.51
C PRO A 10 13.53 -15.70 -27.40
N GLY A 11 13.84 -16.03 -26.15
CA GLY A 11 13.19 -15.48 -24.96
C GLY A 11 13.13 -13.94 -25.00
N GLY A 12 11.90 -13.41 -24.97
CA GLY A 12 11.65 -11.98 -24.86
C GLY A 12 12.29 -11.45 -23.59
N ARG A 13 13.03 -10.35 -23.73
CA ARG A 13 13.62 -9.67 -22.58
C ARG A 13 12.52 -8.82 -21.97
N LEU A 14 12.20 -9.11 -20.72
CA LEU A 14 11.36 -8.26 -19.88
C LEU A 14 12.29 -7.40 -19.03
N ALA A 15 12.22 -6.08 -19.20
CA ALA A 15 12.90 -5.13 -18.33
C ALA A 15 11.84 -4.44 -17.45
N VAL A 16 11.91 -4.71 -16.14
CA VAL A 16 11.05 -4.03 -15.14
C VAL A 16 11.92 -3.07 -14.34
N ALA A 17 11.55 -1.79 -14.38
CA ALA A 17 12.13 -0.77 -13.53
C ALA A 17 11.03 -0.25 -12.59
N ALA A 18 11.08 -0.67 -11.33
CA ALA A 18 10.21 -0.17 -10.28
C ALA A 18 10.93 0.93 -9.49
N GLY A 19 10.41 2.16 -9.57
CA GLY A 19 10.84 3.29 -8.76
C GLY A 19 9.90 3.48 -7.58
N LEU A 20 10.42 3.34 -6.36
CA LEU A 20 9.63 3.58 -5.15
C LEU A 20 10.00 4.93 -4.52
N LEU A 21 9.02 5.83 -4.40
CA LEU A 21 9.14 7.03 -3.58
C LEU A 21 8.23 6.88 -2.35
N ALA A 22 8.81 6.44 -1.24
CA ALA A 22 8.10 6.37 0.04
C ALA A 22 8.27 7.70 0.79
N ALA A 23 7.27 8.58 0.70
CA ALA A 23 7.18 9.77 1.54
C ALA A 23 6.40 9.43 2.81
N GLY A 24 7.02 8.63 3.68
CA GLY A 24 6.50 8.47 5.03
C GLY A 24 6.67 9.80 5.75
N LEU A 25 5.61 10.61 5.87
CA LEU A 25 5.55 11.67 6.86
C LEU A 25 5.43 11.01 8.24
N THR A 26 6.48 10.32 8.67
CA THR A 26 6.73 10.16 10.10
C THR A 26 6.92 11.59 10.56
N SER A 27 5.89 12.17 11.20
CA SER A 27 5.98 13.52 11.72
C SER A 27 7.29 13.59 12.50
N PRO A 28 8.23 14.50 12.17
CA PRO A 28 9.35 14.73 13.05
C PRO A 28 8.72 15.05 14.40
N VAL A 29 9.18 14.38 15.44
CA VAL A 29 8.90 14.78 16.81
C VAL A 29 9.59 16.13 17.00
N LEU A 30 8.98 17.20 16.47
CA LEU A 30 9.28 18.57 16.82
C LEU A 30 8.73 18.74 18.22
N ALA A 31 9.54 18.34 19.21
CA ALA A 31 9.46 18.65 20.63
C ALA A 31 8.09 19.18 21.12
N ALA A 32 7.05 18.37 20.93
CA ALA A 32 5.81 18.46 21.65
C ALA A 32 5.80 17.20 22.51
N ASP A 33 5.83 17.36 23.83
CA ASP A 33 5.81 16.27 24.82
C ASP A 33 4.55 15.36 24.72
N THR A 34 3.67 15.65 23.78
CA THR A 34 2.49 14.84 23.46
C THR A 34 2.69 14.20 22.09
N PRO A 35 2.76 12.86 22.00
CA PRO A 35 2.70 12.16 20.71
C PRO A 35 1.49 12.63 19.91
N SER A 36 1.68 12.95 18.63
CA SER A 36 0.58 13.34 17.75
C SER A 36 -0.50 12.25 17.74
N PRO A 37 -1.80 12.60 17.87
CA PRO A 37 -2.88 11.63 17.73
C PRO A 37 -3.00 11.13 16.28
N TRP A 38 -2.44 11.85 15.30
CA TRP A 38 -2.48 11.47 13.88
C TRP A 38 -1.35 10.51 13.50
N ARG A 39 -1.67 9.51 12.68
CA ARG A 39 -0.71 8.71 11.91
C ARG A 39 -1.02 8.86 10.43
N ILE A 40 -0.02 9.25 9.64
CA ILE A 40 -0.16 9.49 8.19
C ILE A 40 1.02 8.82 7.49
N ASP A 41 0.74 7.96 6.53
CA ASP A 41 1.73 7.34 5.64
C ASP A 41 1.25 7.47 4.20
N ALA A 42 2.12 7.95 3.31
CA ALA A 42 1.84 8.06 1.89
C ALA A 42 2.99 7.40 1.12
N ARG A 43 2.64 6.51 0.20
CA ARG A 43 3.61 5.77 -0.60
C ARG A 43 3.22 5.86 -2.07
N TYR A 44 4.12 6.44 -2.85
CA TYR A 44 3.98 6.47 -4.29
C TYR A 44 4.88 5.40 -4.92
N ARG A 45 4.33 4.62 -5.85
CA ARG A 45 5.05 3.62 -6.63
C ARG A 45 4.92 3.95 -8.10
N PHE A 46 6.04 3.98 -8.78
CA PHE A 46 6.11 3.99 -10.23
C PHE A 46 6.67 2.65 -10.72
N GLU A 47 6.04 2.06 -11.71
CA GLU A 47 6.50 0.84 -12.35
C GLU A 47 6.52 1.02 -13.86
N HIS A 48 7.68 0.76 -14.44
CA HIS A 48 7.89 0.73 -15.88
C HIS A 48 8.17 -0.70 -16.31
N VAL A 49 7.40 -1.18 -17.29
CA VAL A 49 7.57 -2.50 -17.87
C VAL A 49 7.78 -2.35 -19.37
N ASP A 50 8.94 -2.80 -19.83
CA ASP A 50 9.27 -2.96 -21.24
C ASP A 50 9.39 -4.46 -21.55
N ASP A 51 8.51 -4.95 -22.41
CA ASP A 51 8.40 -6.36 -22.78
C ASP A 51 8.40 -6.45 -24.31
N ASP A 52 9.39 -7.13 -24.87
CA ASP A 52 9.53 -7.37 -26.31
C ASP A 52 8.28 -8.04 -26.94
N GLY A 53 7.42 -8.65 -26.13
CA GLY A 53 6.14 -9.25 -26.52
C GLY A 53 5.02 -8.24 -26.82
N PHE A 54 5.18 -6.97 -26.46
CA PHE A 54 4.17 -5.92 -26.62
C PHE A 54 4.65 -4.76 -27.48
N ALA A 55 3.71 -4.12 -28.19
CA ALA A 55 4.04 -2.99 -29.07
C ALA A 55 4.34 -1.68 -28.32
N ARG A 56 3.98 -1.61 -27.03
CA ARG A 56 4.17 -0.45 -26.17
C ARG A 56 4.56 -0.87 -24.76
N THR A 57 5.37 -0.04 -24.12
CA THR A 57 5.72 -0.15 -22.70
C THR A 57 4.52 0.15 -21.80
N ALA A 58 4.47 -0.46 -20.62
CA ALA A 58 3.53 -0.10 -19.57
C ALA A 58 4.18 0.86 -18.56
N ASN A 59 3.46 1.92 -18.21
CA ASN A 59 3.80 2.84 -17.13
C ASN A 59 2.65 2.81 -16.12
N ALA A 60 2.90 2.29 -14.92
CA ALA A 60 1.93 2.26 -13.84
C ALA A 60 2.37 3.20 -12.73
N HIS A 61 1.42 3.98 -12.23
CA HIS A 61 1.62 4.87 -11.10
C HIS A 61 0.59 4.47 -10.04
N THR A 62 1.02 4.25 -8.81
CA THR A 62 0.14 3.86 -7.70
C THR A 62 0.41 4.77 -6.51
N LEU A 63 -0.65 5.25 -5.88
CA LEU A 63 -0.59 5.95 -4.61
C LEU A 63 -1.28 5.13 -3.53
N ARG A 64 -0.57 4.87 -2.44
CA ARG A 64 -1.14 4.33 -1.20
C ARG A 64 -1.15 5.40 -0.14
N LEU A 65 -2.30 5.62 0.49
CA LEU A 65 -2.49 6.53 1.61
C LEU A 65 -3.02 5.74 2.80
N ARG A 66 -2.35 5.86 3.95
CA ARG A 66 -2.80 5.30 5.22
C ARG A 66 -2.93 6.41 6.24
N LEU A 67 -4.12 6.47 6.85
CA LEU A 67 -4.49 7.49 7.81
C LEU A 67 -5.03 6.83 9.07
N GLY A 68 -4.55 7.26 10.23
CA GLY A 68 -5.07 6.85 11.51
C GLY A 68 -5.13 7.97 12.53
N TYR A 69 -6.02 7.82 13.50
CA TYR A 69 -6.24 8.80 14.55
C TYR A 69 -6.50 8.14 15.90
N LEU A 70 -5.81 8.64 16.93
CA LEU A 70 -5.96 8.26 18.33
C LEU A 70 -6.76 9.32 19.08
N PHE A 71 -7.96 8.93 19.52
CA PHE A 71 -8.79 9.71 20.42
C PHE A 71 -8.40 9.40 21.87
N ALA A 72 -7.67 10.28 22.56
CA ALA A 72 -7.28 10.06 23.96
C ALA A 72 -6.96 11.38 24.71
N PRO A 73 -7.37 11.53 25.99
CA PRO A 73 -8.55 10.98 26.65
C PRO A 73 -9.76 11.87 26.34
N THR A 74 -10.42 11.63 25.21
CA THR A 74 -11.46 12.55 24.73
C THR A 74 -12.78 12.41 25.51
N PHE A 75 -13.07 11.23 26.08
CA PHE A 75 -14.37 10.94 26.73
C PHE A 75 -14.28 10.59 28.22
N ALA A 76 -13.19 9.97 28.68
CA ALA A 76 -12.95 9.67 30.09
C ALA A 76 -11.46 9.39 30.36
N PRO A 77 -10.94 9.66 31.58
CA PRO A 77 -9.57 9.33 31.96
C PRO A 77 -9.26 7.84 31.74
N GLY A 78 -8.12 7.57 31.12
CA GLY A 78 -7.65 6.21 30.82
C GLY A 78 -8.25 5.58 29.57
N TRP A 79 -9.31 6.15 28.96
CA TRP A 79 -9.92 5.61 27.75
C TRP A 79 -9.31 6.18 26.47
N SER A 80 -9.19 5.33 25.46
CA SER A 80 -8.71 5.70 24.13
C SER A 80 -9.43 4.92 23.02
N VAL A 81 -9.61 5.53 21.86
CA VAL A 81 -10.08 4.85 20.65
C VAL A 81 -9.07 5.10 19.54
N TYR A 82 -8.79 4.09 18.73
CA TYR A 82 -7.95 4.22 17.56
C TYR A 82 -8.63 3.68 16.32
N LEU A 83 -8.56 4.44 15.24
CA LEU A 83 -9.04 4.05 13.92
C LEU A 83 -7.92 4.28 12.91
N GLU A 84 -7.72 3.34 12.00
CA GLU A 84 -6.74 3.45 10.93
C GLU A 84 -7.25 2.74 9.68
N GLY A 85 -7.26 3.47 8.57
CA GLY A 85 -7.62 2.97 7.24
C GLY A 85 -6.49 3.18 6.24
N GLU A 86 -6.55 2.44 5.15
CA GLU A 86 -5.65 2.53 4.01
C GLU A 86 -6.46 2.54 2.72
N HIS A 87 -5.95 3.29 1.74
CA HIS A 87 -6.48 3.38 0.40
C HIS A 87 -5.34 3.25 -0.61
N VAL A 88 -5.53 2.44 -1.64
CA VAL A 88 -4.62 2.27 -2.78
C VAL A 88 -5.36 2.67 -4.04
N GLU A 89 -4.77 3.58 -4.80
CA GLU A 89 -5.32 4.08 -6.07
C GLU A 89 -4.27 3.97 -7.18
N ALA A 90 -4.68 3.46 -8.34
CA ALA A 90 -3.88 3.50 -9.56
C ALA A 90 -4.11 4.83 -10.29
N ILE A 91 -3.06 5.61 -10.48
CA ILE A 91 -3.12 6.92 -11.11
C ILE A 91 -2.85 6.78 -12.61
N GLY A 92 -3.92 6.88 -13.40
CA GLY A 92 -3.87 6.85 -14.86
C GLY A 92 -3.99 5.45 -15.44
N ASP A 93 -3.91 5.36 -16.76
CA ASP A 93 -4.26 4.15 -17.52
C ASP A 93 -3.08 3.58 -18.31
N GLY A 94 -1.85 3.96 -17.98
CA GLY A 94 -0.63 3.73 -18.75
C GLY A 94 -0.23 2.26 -18.99
N PHE A 95 -1.00 1.30 -18.48
CA PHE A 95 -0.74 -0.13 -18.44
C PHE A 95 -2.02 -0.92 -18.77
N ASN A 96 -1.94 -2.24 -18.90
CA ASN A 96 -3.11 -3.11 -19.03
C ASN A 96 -3.56 -3.60 -17.64
N SER A 97 -4.73 -3.18 -17.16
CA SER A 97 -5.28 -3.66 -15.87
C SER A 97 -6.16 -4.90 -16.02
N THR A 98 -6.22 -5.50 -17.20
CA THR A 98 -7.18 -6.54 -17.65
C THR A 98 -8.65 -6.10 -17.69
N ALA A 99 -9.03 -5.08 -16.91
CA ALA A 99 -10.35 -4.47 -16.89
C ALA A 99 -10.47 -3.22 -17.79
N ASN A 100 -9.36 -2.58 -18.15
CA ASN A 100 -9.35 -1.34 -18.95
C ASN A 100 -9.28 -1.56 -20.48
N GLY A 101 -9.25 -2.82 -20.94
CA GLY A 101 -9.26 -3.18 -22.36
C GLY A 101 -7.97 -2.90 -23.13
N ARG A 102 -6.85 -2.57 -22.46
CA ARG A 102 -5.58 -2.21 -23.12
C ARG A 102 -4.71 -3.42 -23.45
N LEU A 103 -5.06 -4.17 -24.50
CA LEU A 103 -4.32 -5.39 -24.90
C LEU A 103 -2.95 -5.13 -25.54
N ASP A 104 -2.60 -3.88 -25.85
CA ASP A 104 -1.37 -3.51 -26.56
C ASP A 104 -0.17 -3.20 -25.64
N ARG A 105 -0.34 -3.40 -24.32
CA ARG A 105 0.66 -3.14 -23.27
C ARG A 105 0.75 -4.30 -22.27
N PRO A 106 1.89 -4.45 -21.56
CA PRO A 106 2.03 -5.39 -20.45
C PRO A 106 0.95 -5.22 -19.38
N VAL A 107 0.57 -6.34 -18.76
CA VAL A 107 -0.36 -6.37 -17.62
C VAL A 107 0.35 -5.91 -16.36
N VAL A 108 -0.23 -4.91 -15.70
CA VAL A 108 0.16 -4.52 -14.35
C VAL A 108 -1.09 -4.62 -13.49
N ASP A 109 -1.10 -5.61 -12.60
CA ASP A 109 -2.23 -5.92 -11.73
C ASP A 109 -1.98 -5.30 -10.35
N ASP A 110 -2.49 -4.09 -10.16
CA ASP A 110 -2.48 -3.41 -8.87
C ASP A 110 -3.91 -3.01 -8.51
N PRO A 111 -4.66 -3.90 -7.84
CA PRO A 111 -6.05 -3.64 -7.53
C PRO A 111 -6.18 -2.41 -6.64
N GLU A 112 -7.08 -1.49 -7.01
CA GLU A 112 -7.52 -0.43 -6.12
C GLU A 112 -8.20 -1.05 -4.90
N ASP A 113 -7.83 -0.59 -3.71
CA ASP A 113 -8.33 -1.19 -2.47
C ASP A 113 -8.55 -0.14 -1.39
N SER A 114 -9.47 -0.42 -0.48
CA SER A 114 -9.76 0.39 0.70
C SER A 114 -10.01 -0.51 1.89
N GLU A 115 -9.10 -0.49 2.87
CA GLU A 115 -9.18 -1.38 4.03
C GLU A 115 -9.11 -0.64 5.37
N LEU A 116 -9.90 -1.09 6.33
CA LEU A 116 -9.74 -0.72 7.73
C LEU A 116 -8.68 -1.59 8.40
N ASN A 117 -7.50 -1.04 8.64
CA ASN A 117 -6.35 -1.76 9.19
C ASN A 117 -6.44 -1.99 10.70
N GLN A 118 -6.87 -0.98 11.46
CA GLN A 118 -6.98 -1.04 12.91
C GLN A 118 -8.24 -0.33 13.38
N ALA A 119 -8.91 -0.94 14.35
CA ALA A 119 -10.04 -0.35 15.03
C ALA A 119 -10.13 -0.97 16.42
N TRP A 120 -9.79 -0.21 17.45
CA TRP A 120 -9.79 -0.72 18.81
C TRP A 120 -10.17 0.35 19.85
N LEU A 121 -10.72 -0.14 20.96
CA LEU A 121 -10.99 0.59 22.19
C LEU A 121 -9.97 0.15 23.24
N GLY A 122 -9.32 1.11 23.89
CA GLY A 122 -8.28 0.87 24.89
C GLY A 122 -8.62 1.52 26.22
N TYR A 123 -8.22 0.86 27.30
CA TYR A 123 -8.27 1.41 28.64
C TYR A 123 -6.92 1.19 29.35
N ARG A 124 -6.39 2.22 30.01
CA ARG A 124 -5.14 2.17 30.77
C ARG A 124 -5.22 2.95 32.08
N ASN A 125 -4.73 2.34 33.15
CA ASN A 125 -4.43 2.96 34.44
C ASN A 125 -3.10 2.42 35.00
N ASP A 126 -2.73 2.79 36.22
CA ASP A 126 -1.45 2.41 36.85
C ASP A 126 -1.25 0.90 37.06
N ARG A 127 -2.32 0.10 37.01
CA ARG A 127 -2.29 -1.34 37.31
C ARG A 127 -2.70 -2.22 36.13
N PHE A 128 -3.33 -1.64 35.11
CA PHE A 128 -4.02 -2.40 34.09
C PHE A 128 -4.05 -1.64 32.75
N GLU A 129 -3.69 -2.34 31.68
CA GLU A 129 -3.89 -1.91 30.29
C GLU A 129 -4.59 -3.03 29.52
N ALA A 130 -5.64 -2.68 28.78
CA ALA A 130 -6.31 -3.60 27.87
C ALA A 130 -6.78 -2.90 26.61
N ARG A 131 -6.84 -3.65 25.51
CA ARG A 131 -7.38 -3.21 24.22
C ARG A 131 -8.32 -4.28 23.66
N LEU A 132 -9.42 -3.83 23.07
CA LEU A 132 -10.42 -4.67 22.44
C LEU A 132 -10.66 -4.19 21.01
N GLY A 133 -10.53 -5.09 20.02
CA GLY A 133 -10.77 -4.81 18.61
C GLY A 133 -9.68 -5.35 17.68
N ARG A 134 -9.67 -4.85 16.44
CA ARG A 134 -8.65 -5.17 15.42
C ARG A 134 -7.38 -4.39 15.73
N GLN A 135 -6.31 -5.10 16.07
CA GLN A 135 -5.02 -4.53 16.45
C GLN A 135 -3.87 -5.27 15.76
N PRO A 136 -2.72 -4.61 15.54
CA PRO A 136 -1.51 -5.27 15.08
C PRO A 136 -0.90 -6.02 16.25
N VAL A 137 -0.54 -7.29 16.03
CA VAL A 137 0.17 -8.09 17.02
C VAL A 137 1.62 -8.17 16.59
N THR A 138 2.50 -7.47 17.30
CA THR A 138 3.94 -7.62 17.13
C THR A 138 4.45 -8.55 18.22
N LEU A 139 4.74 -9.81 17.88
CA LEU A 139 5.48 -10.69 18.78
C LEU A 139 6.96 -10.35 18.67
N GLY A 140 7.59 -10.02 19.80
CA GLY A 140 9.03 -9.88 19.87
C GLY A 140 9.68 -11.25 19.75
N ASN A 141 10.22 -11.57 18.57
CA ASN A 141 11.25 -12.58 18.47
C ASN A 141 12.57 -11.87 18.73
N HIS A 142 13.22 -12.23 19.84
CA HIS A 142 14.55 -11.77 20.21
C HIS A 142 15.58 -12.86 19.91
#